data_AF-A0A2V6T7V1-F1
#
_entry.id   AF-A0A2V6T7V1-F1
#
_cell.length_a   1.000
_cell.length_b   1.000
_cell.length_c   1.000
_cell.angle_alpha   90.00
_cell.angle_beta   90.00
_cell.angle_gamma   90.00
#
_symmetry.space_group_name_H-M   'P 1'
#
loop_
_entity.id
_entity.type
_entity.pdbx_description
1 polymer ?
#
loop_
_entity_poly.entity_id
_entity_poly.type
_entity_poly.pdbx_seq_one_letter_code
_entity_poly.pdbx_strand_id
1 'polypeptide(L)'
;KREAAELIIRQEVAAAFTQLDAAQRALEIYTRGVRDVASRNLGVVRQAYELGRIPVLDVIAEQRRFIDIEMGYTDALKLVHDAGIEIQRAVAVGPR
;
A
#
# COMPACT_ATOMS: atom_id res chain seq x y z
N LYS A 1 -0.98 -32.74 22.63
CA LYS A 1 0.13 -31.78 22.34
C LYS A 1 0.34 -31.56 20.84
N ARG A 2 0.40 -32.62 20.02
CA ARG A 2 0.55 -32.51 18.55
C ARG A 2 -0.66 -31.87 17.86
N GLU A 3 -1.88 -32.31 18.17
CA GLU A 3 -3.11 -31.73 17.62
C GLU A 3 -3.28 -30.22 17.92
N ALA A 4 -2.91 -29.80 19.13
CA ALA A 4 -2.95 -28.39 19.52
C ALA A 4 -1.94 -27.55 18.72
N ALA A 5 -0.72 -28.08 18.49
CA ALA A 5 0.29 -27.40 17.68
C ALA A 5 -0.14 -27.30 16.20
N GLU A 6 -0.72 -28.36 15.64
CA GLU A 6 -1.24 -28.35 14.27
C GLU A 6 -2.40 -27.36 14.10
N LEU A 7 -3.28 -27.24 15.09
CA LEU A 7 -4.36 -26.26 15.09
C LEU A 7 -3.84 -24.82 15.13
N ILE A 8 -2.84 -24.54 15.98
CA ILE A 8 -2.21 -23.21 16.08
C ILE A 8 -1.58 -22.83 14.74
N ILE A 9 -0.80 -23.72 14.14
CA ILE A 9 -0.14 -23.46 12.84
C ILE A 9 -1.17 -23.19 11.75
N ARG A 10 -2.28 -23.94 11.70
CA ARG A 10 -3.37 -23.68 10.74
C ARG A 10 -4.01 -22.31 10.95
N GLN A 11 -4.19 -21.88 12.21
CA GLN A 11 -4.73 -20.57 12.53
C GLN A 11 -3.77 -19.44 12.14
N GLU A 12 -2.48 -19.59 12.42
CA GLU A 12 -1.43 -18.63 12.04
C GLU A 12 -1.35 -18.46 10.52
N VAL A 13 -1.36 -19.57 9.78
CA VAL A 13 -1.38 -19.54 8.31
C VAL A 13 -2.64 -18.85 7.79
N ALA A 14 -3.82 -19.19 8.31
CA ALA A 14 -5.08 -18.56 7.89
C ALA A 14 -5.11 -17.03 8.19
N ALA A 15 -4.58 -16.62 9.34
CA ALA A 15 -4.45 -15.22 9.70
C ALA A 15 -3.49 -14.48 8.75
N ALA A 16 -2.33 -15.07 8.43
CA ALA A 16 -1.36 -14.48 7.52
C ALA A 16 -1.93 -14.29 6.10
N PHE A 17 -2.70 -15.25 5.59
CA PHE A 17 -3.40 -15.09 4.31
C PHE A 17 -4.48 -14.00 4.34
N THR A 18 -5.20 -13.87 5.45
CA THR A 18 -6.20 -12.80 5.62
C THR A 18 -5.54 -11.42 5.61
N GLN A 19 -4.39 -11.27 6.27
CA GLN A 19 -3.61 -10.03 6.25
C GLN A 19 -3.07 -9.70 4.85
N LEU A 20 -2.61 -10.71 4.10
CA LEU A 20 -2.17 -10.51 2.72
C LEU A 20 -3.30 -10.00 1.82
N ASP A 21 -4.50 -10.60 1.89
CA ASP A 21 -5.66 -10.14 1.10
C ASP A 21 -6.02 -8.69 1.42
N ALA A 22 -6.05 -8.33 2.70
CA ALA A 22 -6.30 -6.95 3.13
C ALA A 22 -5.22 -5.98 2.60
N ALA A 23 -3.94 -6.35 2.67
CA ALA A 23 -2.83 -5.54 2.16
C ALA A 23 -2.90 -5.36 0.64
N GLN A 24 -3.26 -6.42 -0.09
CA GLN A 24 -3.42 -6.36 -1.55
C GLN A 24 -4.57 -5.42 -1.97
N ARG A 25 -5.70 -5.47 -1.27
CA ARG A 25 -6.82 -4.52 -1.50
C ARG A 25 -6.40 -3.08 -1.23
N ALA A 26 -5.64 -2.84 -0.17
CA ALA A 26 -5.12 -1.50 0.13
C ALA A 26 -4.19 -1.00 -0.99
N LEU A 27 -3.31 -1.86 -1.49
CA LEU A 27 -2.42 -1.55 -2.62
C LEU A 27 -3.20 -1.27 -3.92
N GLU A 28 -4.31 -1.97 -4.14
CA GLU A 28 -5.17 -1.80 -5.31
C GLU A 28 -5.78 -0.40 -5.41
N ILE A 29 -6.18 0.19 -4.28
CA ILE A 29 -6.72 1.56 -4.20
C ILE A 29 -5.73 2.59 -4.77
N TYR A 30 -4.43 2.41 -4.47
CA TYR A 30 -3.39 3.29 -4.96
C TYR A 30 -3.05 3.02 -6.43
N THR A 31 -2.93 1.75 -6.84
CA THR A 31 -2.51 1.37 -8.20
C THR A 31 -3.57 1.63 -9.27
N ARG A 32 -4.86 1.50 -8.95
CA ARG A 32 -5.96 1.69 -9.92
C ARG A 32 -6.72 3.00 -9.76
N GLY A 33 -6.26 3.89 -8.88
CA GLY A 33 -7.04 5.07 -8.52
C GLY A 33 -6.20 6.28 -8.20
N VAL A 34 -5.87 6.43 -6.92
CA VAL A 34 -5.55 7.73 -6.32
C VAL A 34 -4.27 8.36 -6.91
N ARG A 35 -3.27 7.56 -7.28
CA ARG A 35 -1.99 8.04 -7.83
C ARG A 35 -2.16 8.72 -9.18
N ASP A 36 -2.90 8.10 -10.09
CA ASP A 36 -3.14 8.64 -11.44
C ASP A 36 -3.92 9.95 -11.38
N VAL A 37 -4.92 10.02 -10.49
CA VAL A 37 -5.70 11.24 -10.27
C VAL A 37 -4.80 12.35 -9.74
N ALA A 38 -3.98 12.07 -8.74
CA ALA A 38 -3.07 13.04 -8.14
C ALA A 38 -2.00 13.53 -9.13
N SER A 39 -1.46 12.63 -9.96
CA SER A 39 -0.50 12.98 -11.02
C SER A 39 -1.13 13.94 -12.05
N ARG A 40 -2.35 13.64 -12.51
CA ARG A 40 -3.08 14.52 -13.44
C ARG A 40 -3.38 15.87 -12.82
N ASN A 41 -3.85 15.91 -11.56
CA ASN A 41 -4.15 17.15 -10.86
C ASN A 41 -2.91 18.03 -10.73
N LEU A 42 -1.77 17.44 -10.33
CA LEU A 42 -0.50 18.16 -10.26
C LEU A 42 -0.09 18.73 -11.64
N GLY A 43 -0.32 17.99 -12.72
CA GLY A 43 -0.11 18.48 -14.09
C GLY A 43 -0.96 19.70 -14.42
N VAL A 44 -2.26 19.66 -14.10
CA VAL A 44 -3.19 20.78 -14.32
C VAL A 44 -2.77 22.02 -13.52
N VAL A 45 -2.42 21.85 -12.25
CA VAL A 45 -1.99 22.93 -11.36
C VAL A 45 -0.69 23.56 -11.87
N ARG A 46 0.28 22.76 -12.33
CA ARG A 46 1.51 23.27 -12.96
C ARG A 46 1.21 24.10 -14.21
N GLN A 47 0.34 23.61 -15.09
CA GLN A 47 -0.04 24.34 -16.30
C GLN A 47 -0.75 25.67 -15.97
N ALA A 48 -1.62 25.69 -14.97
CA ALA A 48 -2.29 26.92 -14.53
C ALA A 48 -1.28 27.95 -13.99
N TYR A 49 -0.25 27.50 -13.27
CA TYR A 49 0.84 28.36 -12.79
C TYR A 49 1.68 28.92 -13.95
N GLU A 50 2.05 28.08 -14.92
CA GLU A 50 2.82 28.51 -16.11
C GLU A 50 2.07 29.57 -16.93
N LEU A 51 0.74 29.52 -16.93
CA LEU A 51 -0.14 30.53 -17.53
C LEU A 51 -0.37 31.77 -16.65
N GLY A 52 0.26 31.84 -15.47
CA GLY A 52 0.12 32.95 -14.52
C GLY A 52 -1.25 33.03 -13.83
N ARG A 53 -2.05 31.95 -13.85
CA ARG A 53 -3.42 31.94 -13.33
C ARG A 53 -3.52 31.64 -11.84
N ILE A 54 -2.51 31.01 -11.27
CA ILE A 54 -2.44 30.67 -9.84
C ILE A 54 -1.04 30.96 -9.29
N PRO A 55 -0.88 31.19 -7.98
CA PRO A 55 0.42 31.31 -7.32
C PRO A 55 1.24 30.02 -7.35
N VAL A 56 2.57 30.14 -7.33
CA VAL A 56 3.48 28.98 -7.19
C VAL A 56 3.24 28.17 -5.91
N LEU A 57 2.73 28.82 -4.86
CA LEU A 57 2.42 28.17 -3.59
C LEU A 57 1.34 27.09 -3.74
N ASP A 58 0.39 27.26 -4.65
CA ASP A 58 -0.64 26.25 -4.94
C ASP A 58 -0.02 25.02 -5.61
N VAL A 59 0.98 25.22 -6.47
CA VAL A 59 1.76 24.13 -7.06
C VAL A 59 2.51 23.35 -5.99
N ILE A 60 3.17 24.04 -5.06
CA ILE A 60 3.92 23.39 -3.96
C ILE A 60 2.96 22.61 -3.07
N ALA A 61 1.79 23.17 -2.76
CA ALA A 61 0.78 22.48 -1.97
C ALA A 61 0.30 21.19 -2.66
N GLU A 62 0.07 21.23 -3.97
CA GLU A 62 -0.34 20.04 -4.72
C GLU A 62 0.79 19.01 -4.88
N GLN A 63 2.03 19.46 -5.04
CA GLN A 63 3.20 18.57 -5.02
C GLN A 63 3.32 17.84 -3.70
N ARG A 64 3.09 18.52 -2.57
CA ARG A 64 3.10 17.89 -1.24
C ARG A 64 2.01 16.82 -1.13
N ARG A 65 0.78 17.12 -1.56
CA ARG A 65 -0.30 16.12 -1.58
C ARG A 65 0.04 14.91 -2.44
N PHE A 66 0.65 15.12 -3.60
CA PHE A 66 1.09 14.04 -4.47
C PHE A 66 2.14 13.16 -3.76
N ILE A 67 3.14 13.76 -3.10
CA ILE A 67 4.14 13.02 -2.33
C ILE A 67 3.49 12.21 -1.20
N ASP A 68 2.52 12.78 -0.48
CA ASP A 68 1.81 12.07 0.59
C ASP A 68 1.10 10.80 0.06
N ILE A 69 0.53 10.87 -1.15
CA ILE A 69 -0.10 9.73 -1.83
C ILE A 69 0.94 8.68 -2.24
N GLU A 70 2.08 9.11 -2.78
CA GLU A 70 3.18 8.19 -3.15
C GLU A 70 3.79 7.49 -1.92
N MET A 71 3.88 8.20 -0.78
CA MET A 71 4.29 7.59 0.49
C MET A 71 3.29 6.53 0.94
N GLY A 72 1.98 6.83 0.92
CA GLY A 72 0.94 5.85 1.28
C GLY A 72 0.95 4.62 0.36
N TYR A 73 1.22 4.79 -0.94
CA TYR A 73 1.43 3.68 -1.87
C TYR A 73 2.63 2.81 -1.49
N THR A 74 3.74 3.45 -1.12
CA THR A 74 4.97 2.76 -0.69
C THR A 74 4.73 1.96 0.60
N ASP A 75 3.98 2.52 1.54
CA ASP A 75 3.59 1.82 2.76
C ASP A 75 2.68 0.62 2.45
N ALA A 76 1.73 0.75 1.52
CA ALA A 76 0.88 -0.36 1.08
C ALA A 76 1.70 -1.48 0.40
N LEU A 77 2.68 -1.13 -0.43
CA LEU A 77 3.62 -2.12 -1.00
C LEU A 77 4.36 -2.87 0.10
N LYS A 78 4.89 -2.14 1.09
CA LYS A 78 5.60 -2.73 2.21
C LYS A 78 4.71 -3.71 2.98
N LEU A 79 3.46 -3.36 3.25
CA LEU A 79 2.50 -4.28 3.92
C LEU A 79 2.30 -5.59 3.15
N VAL A 80 2.20 -5.53 1.82
CA VAL A 80 2.07 -6.75 0.99
C VAL A 80 3.34 -7.61 1.09
N HIS A 81 4.52 -6.99 1.06
CA HIS A 81 5.79 -7.69 1.22
C HIS A 81 5.93 -8.33 2.60
N ASP A 82 5.64 -7.58 3.66
CA ASP A 82 5.70 -8.05 5.05
C ASP A 82 4.74 -9.22 5.27
N ALA A 83 3.51 -9.16 4.73
CA ALA A 83 2.55 -10.26 4.79
C ALA A 83 3.06 -11.53 4.06
N GLY A 84 3.73 -11.36 2.92
CA GLY A 84 4.38 -12.48 2.21
C GLY A 84 5.49 -13.15 3.03
N ILE A 85 6.32 -12.36 3.71
CA ILE A 85 7.36 -12.88 4.62
C ILE A 85 6.72 -13.64 5.79
N GLU A 86 5.59 -13.16 6.31
CA GLU A 86 4.90 -13.81 7.42
C GLU A 86 4.31 -15.17 7.02
N ILE A 87 3.73 -15.28 5.83
CA ILE A 87 3.29 -16.57 5.29
C ILE A 87 4.48 -17.54 5.16
N GLN A 88 5.63 -17.07 4.66
CA GLN A 88 6.83 -17.91 4.55
C GLN A 88 7.29 -18.41 5.93
N ARG A 89 7.25 -17.55 6.96
CA ARG A 89 7.58 -17.94 8.33
C ARG A 89 6.59 -18.97 8.90
N ALA A 90 5.29 -18.73 8.77
CA ALA A 90 4.26 -19.64 9.27
C ALA A 90 4.35 -21.03 8.62
N VAL A 91 4.64 -21.09 7.32
CA VAL A 91 4.83 -22.36 6.59
C VAL A 91 6.15 -23.04 6.96
N ALA A 92 7.24 -22.29 7.16
CA ALA A 92 8.54 -22.87 7.53
C ALA A 92 8.58 -23.48 8.94
N VAL A 93 7.71 -23.03 9.85
CA VAL A 93 7.54 -23.55 11.21
C VAL A 93 6.58 -24.75 11.28
N GLY A 94 5.82 -25.02 10.19
CA GLY A 94 4.95 -26.18 10.06
C GLY A 94 5.70 -27.52 10.16
N PRO A 95 5.13 -28.58 10.78
CA PRO A 95 5.77 -29.89 10.77
C PRO A 95 5.93 -30.37 9.32
N ARG A 96 7.17 -30.67 8.93
CA ARG A 96 7.48 -31.36 7.67
C ARG A 96 6.95 -32.79 7.68
#